data_AF-A0A385SU00-F1
#
_entry.id   AF-A0A385SU00-F1
#
_cell.length_a   1.000
_cell.length_b   1.000
_cell.length_c   1.000
_cell.angle_alpha   90.00
_cell.angle_beta   90.00
_cell.angle_gamma   90.00
#
_symmetry.space_group_name_H-M   'P 1'
#
loop_
_entity.id
_entity.type
_entity.pdbx_description
1 polymer ?
#
loop_
_entity_poly.entity_id
_entity_poly.type
_entity_poly.pdbx_seq_one_letter_code
_entity_poly.pdbx_strand_id
1 'polypeptide(L)'
;MKTRTILQVVLFCLLSAMIFAFCSYAAKPLPSSWSSHVMLGGSIVMTCIITLLFSRWTGLSLQEIGVAPSRDTLKKFLVAFTLGLLLPIIQWGIVYVSGGYQVRWNDHVGLNGIFSFLLLYILIAAREELAFRAFPLFSLNKRCGFLLAISLVTFIFILEHVVGGMSFWAAAIGPGLGGILFGILAIKTKGIAYPMGVHAAWNFGQWVMGLKPEPGIVLGRIAPGQEDWVDVTGWTGYAIAMGIGIAAAILYQPNNPGRSLSPLWEGSERP
;
A
#
# COMPACT_ATOMS: atom_id res chain seq x y z
N MET A 1 -7.25 -27.96 -6.45
CA MET A 1 -6.70 -26.74 -7.10
C MET A 1 -6.52 -25.56 -6.13
N LYS A 2 -7.53 -25.21 -5.32
CA LYS A 2 -7.50 -24.07 -4.38
C LYS A 2 -6.37 -24.16 -3.32
N THR A 3 -6.22 -25.30 -2.66
CA THR A 3 -5.19 -25.52 -1.60
C THR A 3 -3.77 -25.28 -2.12
N ARG A 4 -3.45 -25.76 -3.32
CA ARG A 4 -2.13 -25.53 -3.95
C ARG A 4 -1.84 -24.05 -4.12
N THR A 5 -2.82 -23.25 -4.58
CA THR A 5 -2.65 -21.80 -4.76
C THR A 5 -2.45 -21.08 -3.44
N ILE A 6 -3.22 -21.44 -2.41
CA ILE A 6 -3.04 -20.86 -1.07
C ILE A 6 -1.62 -21.12 -0.56
N LEU A 7 -1.12 -22.36 -0.67
CA LEU A 7 0.25 -22.69 -0.26
C LEU A 7 1.31 -21.92 -1.06
N GLN A 8 1.11 -21.76 -2.37
CA GLN A 8 2.00 -20.97 -3.22
C GLN A 8 2.02 -19.49 -2.84
N VAL A 9 0.85 -18.92 -2.51
CA VAL A 9 0.75 -17.54 -2.06
C VAL A 9 1.45 -17.34 -0.71
N VAL A 10 1.19 -18.23 0.25
CA VAL A 10 1.87 -18.17 1.56
C VAL A 10 3.37 -18.27 1.39
N LEU A 11 3.85 -19.23 0.58
CA LEU A 11 5.28 -19.37 0.28
C LEU A 11 5.86 -18.12 -0.38
N PHE A 12 5.16 -17.54 -1.36
CA PHE A 12 5.58 -16.31 -2.02
C PHE A 12 5.75 -15.15 -1.03
N CYS A 13 4.74 -14.93 -0.19
CA CYS A 13 4.79 -13.86 0.81
C CYS A 13 5.93 -14.08 1.82
N LEU A 14 6.15 -15.32 2.28
CA LEU A 14 7.27 -15.66 3.16
C LEU A 14 8.62 -15.39 2.49
N LEU A 15 8.80 -15.78 1.23
CA LEU A 15 10.02 -15.49 0.47
C LEU A 15 10.24 -13.98 0.31
N SER A 16 9.19 -13.20 0.02
CA SER A 16 9.28 -11.73 -0.09
C SER A 16 9.62 -11.06 1.24
N ALA A 17 9.09 -11.55 2.36
CA ALA A 17 9.45 -11.07 3.69
C ALA A 17 10.92 -11.39 4.03
N MET A 18 11.39 -12.62 3.72
CA MET A 18 12.80 -12.99 3.90
C MET A 18 13.74 -12.17 3.03
N ILE A 19 13.36 -11.88 1.77
CA ILE A 19 14.10 -10.98 0.88
C ILE A 19 14.23 -9.59 1.52
N PHE A 20 13.13 -9.04 2.04
CA PHE A 20 13.15 -7.73 2.67
C PHE A 20 14.04 -7.70 3.93
N ALA A 21 13.94 -8.72 4.79
CA ALA A 21 14.81 -8.86 5.96
C ALA A 21 16.30 -8.98 5.56
N PHE A 22 16.60 -9.75 4.53
CA PHE A 22 17.96 -9.89 4.00
C PHE A 22 18.50 -8.57 3.44
N CYS A 23 17.72 -7.87 2.60
CA CYS A 23 18.11 -6.57 2.06
C CYS A 23 18.27 -5.51 3.16
N SER A 24 17.42 -5.55 4.18
CA SER A 24 17.53 -4.69 5.37
C SER A 24 18.84 -4.93 6.10
N TYR A 25 19.19 -6.20 6.35
CA TYR A 25 20.46 -6.57 6.96
C TYR A 25 21.67 -6.13 6.10
N ALA A 26 21.61 -6.37 4.78
CA ALA A 26 22.68 -6.02 3.85
C ALA A 26 22.89 -4.50 3.70
N ALA A 27 21.86 -3.69 3.91
CA ALA A 27 21.94 -2.24 3.83
C ALA A 27 22.44 -1.56 5.12
N LYS A 28 22.54 -2.28 6.25
CA LYS A 28 23.02 -1.72 7.54
C LYS A 28 24.38 -1.02 7.49
N PRO A 29 25.38 -1.48 6.71
CA PRO A 29 26.68 -0.80 6.64
C PRO A 29 26.65 0.53 5.87
N LEU A 30 25.56 0.83 5.17
CA LEU A 30 25.45 2.03 4.35
C LEU A 30 25.11 3.27 5.19
N PRO A 31 25.45 4.48 4.72
CA PRO A 31 24.99 5.72 5.34
C PRO A 31 23.46 5.76 5.48
N SER A 32 22.96 6.32 6.59
CA SER A 32 21.52 6.39 6.90
C SER A 32 20.69 7.10 5.84
N SER A 33 21.28 8.02 5.09
CA SER A 33 20.63 8.74 3.99
C SER A 33 20.31 7.87 2.77
N TRP A 34 21.01 6.74 2.59
CA TRP A 34 20.87 5.86 1.42
C TRP A 34 20.44 4.44 1.78
N SER A 35 20.64 4.01 3.02
CA SER A 35 20.37 2.63 3.46
C SER A 35 18.93 2.20 3.14
N SER A 36 17.95 3.08 3.39
CA SER A 36 16.53 2.79 3.12
C SER A 36 16.24 2.65 1.63
N HIS A 37 16.77 3.55 0.79
CA HIS A 37 16.58 3.49 -0.67
C HIS A 37 17.22 2.23 -1.27
N VAL A 38 18.44 1.89 -0.85
CA VAL A 38 19.16 0.70 -1.33
C VAL A 38 18.47 -0.58 -0.85
N MET A 39 18.04 -0.63 0.42
CA MET A 39 17.27 -1.74 0.97
C MET A 39 15.99 -1.98 0.15
N LEU A 40 15.19 -0.94 -0.08
CA LEU A 40 13.92 -1.06 -0.80
C LEU A 40 14.15 -1.39 -2.27
N GLY A 41 15.09 -0.72 -2.94
CA GLY A 41 15.47 -0.99 -4.32
C GLY A 41 15.91 -2.44 -4.53
N GLY A 42 16.80 -2.94 -3.67
CA GLY A 42 17.22 -4.35 -3.69
C GLY A 42 16.05 -5.31 -3.45
N SER A 43 15.18 -4.99 -2.48
CA SER A 43 14.00 -5.80 -2.18
C SER A 43 13.01 -5.86 -3.35
N ILE A 44 12.79 -4.76 -4.06
CA ILE A 44 11.94 -4.70 -5.26
C ILE A 44 12.52 -5.58 -6.36
N VAL A 45 13.81 -5.46 -6.66
CA VAL A 45 14.47 -6.25 -7.71
C VAL A 45 14.34 -7.75 -7.41
N MET A 46 14.65 -8.16 -6.18
CA MET A 46 14.55 -9.56 -5.77
C MET A 46 13.10 -10.06 -5.73
N THR A 47 12.16 -9.21 -5.29
CA THR A 47 10.71 -9.54 -5.31
C THR A 47 10.19 -9.64 -6.74
N CYS A 48 10.67 -8.83 -7.68
CA CYS A 48 10.38 -8.95 -9.11
C CYS A 48 10.85 -10.31 -9.62
N ILE A 49 12.07 -10.75 -9.28
CA ILE A 49 12.60 -12.05 -9.70
C ILE A 49 11.68 -13.18 -9.22
N ILE A 50 11.35 -13.24 -7.93
CA ILE A 50 10.45 -14.30 -7.43
C ILE A 50 9.04 -14.18 -8.03
N THR A 51 8.55 -12.97 -8.34
CA THR A 51 7.27 -12.76 -9.03
C THR A 51 7.29 -13.42 -10.40
N LEU A 52 8.36 -13.22 -11.18
CA LEU A 52 8.53 -13.85 -12.48
C LEU A 52 8.61 -15.38 -12.36
N LEU A 53 9.34 -15.90 -11.36
CA LEU A 53 9.46 -17.34 -11.11
C LEU A 53 8.11 -17.98 -10.77
N PHE A 54 7.34 -17.39 -9.86
CA PHE A 54 6.02 -17.89 -9.48
C PHE A 54 4.98 -17.73 -10.59
N SER A 55 5.04 -16.65 -11.36
CA SER A 55 4.22 -16.45 -12.56
C SER A 55 4.44 -17.61 -13.55
N ARG A 56 5.72 -17.92 -13.85
CA ARG A 56 6.09 -19.06 -14.71
C ARG A 56 5.66 -20.41 -14.12
N TRP A 57 5.92 -20.64 -12.82
CA TRP A 57 5.59 -21.89 -12.14
C TRP A 57 4.07 -22.18 -12.13
N THR A 58 3.25 -21.13 -12.10
CA THR A 58 1.78 -21.26 -12.07
C THR A 58 1.12 -21.14 -13.44
N GLY A 59 1.89 -20.87 -14.49
CA GLY A 59 1.39 -20.64 -15.84
C GLY A 59 0.55 -19.37 -15.97
N LEU A 60 0.72 -18.40 -15.06
CA LEU A 60 0.08 -17.09 -15.16
C LEU A 60 0.98 -16.13 -15.93
N SER A 61 0.40 -15.33 -16.82
CA SER A 61 1.08 -14.24 -17.50
C SER A 61 1.24 -13.01 -16.60
N LEU A 62 2.20 -12.13 -16.92
CA LEU A 62 2.40 -10.88 -16.18
C LEU A 62 1.19 -9.95 -16.21
N GLN A 63 0.37 -10.06 -17.26
CA GLN A 63 -0.88 -9.30 -17.38
C GLN A 63 -1.94 -9.81 -16.41
N GLU A 64 -2.01 -11.13 -16.22
CA GLU A 64 -2.96 -11.74 -15.29
C GLU A 64 -2.62 -11.47 -13.82
N ILE A 65 -1.35 -11.26 -13.50
CA ILE A 65 -0.91 -10.82 -12.16
C ILE A 65 -0.74 -9.30 -12.05
N GLY A 66 -1.21 -8.53 -13.03
CA GLY A 66 -1.30 -7.07 -12.94
C GLY A 66 0.03 -6.30 -12.97
N VAL A 67 1.14 -6.93 -13.39
CA VAL A 67 2.48 -6.32 -13.45
C VAL A 67 2.88 -5.91 -14.87
N ALA A 68 2.20 -6.40 -15.91
CA ALA A 68 2.50 -6.04 -17.30
C ALA A 68 2.37 -4.51 -17.53
N PRO A 69 3.45 -3.82 -17.92
CA PRO A 69 3.38 -2.40 -18.25
C PRO A 69 2.47 -2.16 -19.44
N SER A 70 1.72 -1.06 -19.40
CA SER A 70 0.89 -0.56 -20.49
C SER A 70 1.24 0.90 -20.75
N ARG A 71 0.84 1.44 -21.91
CA ARG A 71 1.03 2.87 -22.22
C ARG A 71 0.39 3.79 -21.18
N ASP A 72 -0.66 3.31 -20.52
CA ASP A 72 -1.37 4.06 -19.48
C ASP A 72 -0.83 3.83 -18.07
N THR A 73 0.19 2.99 -17.86
CA THR A 73 0.69 2.66 -16.52
C THR A 73 1.13 3.91 -15.75
N LEU A 74 1.93 4.78 -16.38
CA LEU A 74 2.36 6.04 -15.77
C LEU A 74 1.17 6.97 -15.51
N LYS A 75 0.25 7.10 -16.49
CA LYS A 75 -0.96 7.92 -16.34
C LYS A 75 -1.83 7.45 -15.17
N LYS A 76 -2.06 6.13 -15.06
CA LYS A 76 -2.81 5.52 -13.95
C LYS A 76 -2.15 5.83 -12.61
N PHE A 77 -0.84 5.65 -12.52
CA PHE A 77 -0.08 5.98 -11.31
C PHE A 77 -0.21 7.46 -10.94
N LEU A 78 -0.01 8.40 -11.88
CA LEU A 78 -0.08 9.84 -11.62
C LEU A 78 -1.48 10.31 -11.22
N VAL A 79 -2.52 9.81 -11.90
CA VAL A 79 -3.92 10.09 -11.53
C VAL A 79 -4.22 9.55 -10.13
N ALA A 80 -3.82 8.30 -9.86
CA ALA A 80 -4.02 7.67 -8.57
C ALA A 80 -3.25 8.35 -7.44
N PHE A 81 -2.03 8.80 -7.70
CA PHE A 81 -1.23 9.57 -6.75
C PHE A 81 -1.90 10.90 -6.43
N THR A 82 -2.32 11.63 -7.45
CA THR A 82 -2.99 12.94 -7.27
C THR A 82 -4.28 12.81 -6.47
N LEU A 83 -5.14 11.85 -6.83
CA LEU A 83 -6.38 11.60 -6.08
C LEU A 83 -6.11 11.03 -4.69
N GLY A 84 -5.07 10.21 -4.55
CA GLY A 84 -4.65 9.60 -3.28
C GLY A 84 -4.23 10.62 -2.24
N LEU A 85 -3.70 11.78 -2.64
CA LEU A 85 -3.35 12.88 -1.73
C LEU A 85 -4.56 13.44 -0.96
N LEU A 86 -5.79 13.24 -1.45
CA LEU A 86 -7.00 13.68 -0.74
C LEU A 86 -7.19 12.92 0.59
N LEU A 87 -6.76 11.66 0.65
CA LEU A 87 -6.94 10.82 1.84
C LEU A 87 -6.13 11.31 3.06
N PRO A 88 -4.80 11.57 2.97
CA PRO A 88 -4.06 12.14 4.08
C PRO A 88 -4.50 13.59 4.39
N ILE A 89 -4.99 14.37 3.41
CA ILE A 89 -5.60 15.69 3.67
C ILE A 89 -6.81 15.54 4.61
N ILE A 90 -7.69 14.57 4.35
CA ILE A 90 -8.86 14.29 5.19
C ILE A 90 -8.42 13.89 6.60
N GLN A 91 -7.47 12.97 6.74
CA GLN A 91 -6.95 12.56 8.05
C GLN A 91 -6.37 13.76 8.81
N TRP A 92 -5.48 14.53 8.16
CA TRP A 92 -4.85 15.69 8.77
C TRP A 92 -5.88 16.76 9.16
N GLY A 93 -6.88 17.02 8.30
CA GLY A 93 -7.94 17.99 8.59
C GLY A 93 -8.75 17.61 9.83
N ILE A 94 -9.05 16.32 10.01
CA ILE A 94 -9.73 15.81 11.22
C ILE A 94 -8.87 16.06 12.46
N VAL A 95 -7.60 15.67 12.44
CA VAL A 95 -6.66 15.87 13.57
C VAL A 95 -6.50 17.35 13.89
N TYR A 96 -6.30 18.19 12.87
CA TYR A 96 -6.09 19.62 13.02
C TYR A 96 -7.30 20.33 13.62
N VAL A 97 -8.51 20.07 13.11
CA VAL A 97 -9.75 20.70 13.59
C VAL A 97 -10.17 20.18 14.96
N SER A 98 -9.78 18.95 15.33
CA SER A 98 -10.08 18.37 16.64
C SER A 98 -9.31 19.04 17.79
N GLY A 99 -8.33 19.90 17.48
CA GLY A 99 -7.51 20.58 18.47
C GLY A 99 -6.40 19.70 19.06
N GLY A 100 -5.52 20.29 19.86
CA GLY A 100 -4.37 19.58 20.45
C GLY A 100 -3.20 19.33 19.48
N TYR A 101 -3.37 19.53 18.18
CA TYR A 101 -2.31 19.40 17.17
C TYR A 101 -1.93 20.77 16.59
N GLN A 102 -0.72 21.22 16.90
CA GLN A 102 -0.14 22.47 16.39
C GLN A 102 0.77 22.18 15.21
N VAL A 103 0.75 23.07 14.22
CA VAL A 103 1.57 22.94 13.01
C VAL A 103 2.54 24.09 12.89
N ARG A 104 3.77 23.77 12.49
CA ARG A 104 4.81 24.75 12.17
C ARG A 104 5.52 24.33 10.88
N TRP A 105 5.89 25.29 10.05
CA TRP A 105 6.72 25.02 8.88
C TRP A 105 8.11 24.51 9.28
N ASN A 106 8.62 23.54 8.54
CA ASN A 106 9.96 23.01 8.71
C ASN A 106 10.93 23.65 7.71
N ASP A 107 11.64 24.69 8.16
CA ASP A 107 12.61 25.41 7.32
C ASP A 107 13.85 24.56 6.94
N HIS A 108 13.99 23.37 7.53
CA HIS A 108 15.12 22.47 7.28
C HIS A 108 14.87 21.46 6.15
N VAL A 109 13.63 21.35 5.64
CA VAL A 109 13.30 20.44 4.53
C VAL A 109 13.42 21.18 3.21
N GLY A 110 14.60 21.08 2.60
CA GLY A 110 14.84 21.58 1.24
C GLY A 110 14.27 20.65 0.15
N LEU A 111 14.35 21.09 -1.11
CA LEU A 111 13.88 20.33 -2.28
C LEU A 111 14.48 18.92 -2.35
N ASN A 112 15.76 18.75 -2.04
CA ASN A 112 16.41 17.43 -2.02
C ASN A 112 15.77 16.48 -1.02
N GLY A 113 15.34 16.99 0.15
CA GLY A 113 14.61 16.20 1.15
C GLY A 113 13.25 15.76 0.62
N ILE A 114 12.50 16.69 0.00
CA ILE A 114 11.20 16.41 -0.61
C ILE A 114 11.32 15.31 -1.67
N PHE A 115 12.28 15.44 -2.60
CA PHE A 115 12.50 14.43 -3.64
C PHE A 115 12.94 13.08 -3.04
N SER A 116 13.80 13.10 -2.03
CA SER A 116 14.28 11.88 -1.37
C SER A 116 13.13 11.10 -0.71
N PHE A 117 12.25 11.79 0.04
CA PHE A 117 11.09 11.18 0.68
C PHE A 117 10.01 10.78 -0.32
N LEU A 118 9.77 11.57 -1.37
CA LEU A 118 8.87 11.18 -2.45
C LEU A 118 9.33 9.87 -3.09
N LEU A 119 10.62 9.77 -3.45
CA LEU A 119 11.20 8.55 -3.98
C LEU A 119 11.09 7.40 -2.98
N LEU A 120 11.40 7.63 -1.70
CA LEU A 120 11.32 6.63 -0.65
C LEU A 120 9.91 6.02 -0.57
N TYR A 121 8.86 6.84 -0.53
CA TYR A 121 7.48 6.35 -0.41
C TYR A 121 6.97 5.70 -1.70
N ILE A 122 7.48 6.09 -2.87
CA ILE A 122 7.25 5.35 -4.12
C ILE A 122 7.89 3.96 -4.03
N LEU A 123 9.11 3.83 -3.51
CA LEU A 123 9.79 2.55 -3.35
C LEU A 123 9.09 1.65 -2.30
N ILE A 124 8.63 2.21 -1.18
CA ILE A 124 7.83 1.49 -0.19
C ILE A 124 6.57 0.93 -0.84
N ALA A 125 5.78 1.78 -1.49
CA ALA A 125 4.56 1.37 -2.18
C ALA A 125 4.87 0.32 -3.25
N ALA A 126 5.90 0.51 -4.08
CA ALA A 126 6.27 -0.46 -5.10
C ALA A 126 6.63 -1.83 -4.50
N ARG A 127 7.40 -1.87 -3.41
CA ARG A 127 7.76 -3.13 -2.74
C ARG A 127 6.52 -3.85 -2.25
N GLU A 128 5.64 -3.15 -1.52
CA GLU A 128 4.48 -3.77 -0.89
C GLU A 128 3.40 -4.15 -1.91
N GLU A 129 3.13 -3.30 -2.91
CA GLU A 129 2.17 -3.65 -3.97
C GLU A 129 2.66 -4.83 -4.81
N LEU A 130 3.96 -4.94 -5.07
CA LEU A 130 4.53 -6.10 -5.74
C LEU A 130 4.46 -7.36 -4.86
N ALA A 131 4.77 -7.24 -3.58
CA ALA A 131 4.78 -8.36 -2.63
C ALA A 131 3.38 -8.92 -2.36
N PHE A 132 2.33 -8.10 -2.38
CA PHE A 132 1.00 -8.51 -1.94
C PHE A 132 -0.06 -8.46 -3.04
N ARG A 133 0.03 -7.54 -4.01
CA ARG A 133 -1.05 -7.32 -4.99
C ARG A 133 -0.76 -7.99 -6.32
N ALA A 134 0.50 -8.17 -6.69
CA ALA A 134 0.86 -8.83 -7.94
C ALA A 134 0.51 -10.33 -7.92
N PHE A 135 1.48 -11.20 -7.64
CA PHE A 135 1.23 -12.64 -7.67
C PHE A 135 0.18 -13.09 -6.62
N PRO A 136 0.25 -12.70 -5.33
CA PRO A 136 -0.65 -13.24 -4.31
C PRO A 136 -2.13 -12.93 -4.54
N LEU A 137 -2.48 -11.66 -4.66
CA LEU A 137 -3.87 -11.24 -4.78
C LEU A 137 -4.50 -11.72 -6.09
N PHE A 138 -3.84 -11.51 -7.25
CA PHE A 138 -4.42 -11.92 -8.53
C PHE A 138 -4.53 -13.44 -8.66
N SER A 139 -3.54 -14.22 -8.19
CA SER A 139 -3.61 -15.68 -8.26
C SER A 139 -4.72 -16.25 -7.37
N LEU A 140 -4.91 -15.71 -6.15
CA LEU A 140 -6.02 -16.08 -5.28
C LEU A 140 -7.35 -15.63 -5.86
N ASN A 141 -7.46 -14.41 -6.36
CA ASN A 141 -8.72 -13.91 -6.92
C ASN A 141 -9.17 -14.78 -8.09
N LYS A 142 -8.24 -15.16 -8.99
CA LYS A 142 -8.53 -16.00 -10.15
C LYS A 142 -9.01 -17.41 -9.77
N ARG A 143 -8.52 -18.00 -8.68
CA ARG A 143 -8.75 -19.43 -8.36
C ARG A 143 -9.66 -19.69 -7.16
N CYS A 144 -9.79 -18.71 -6.28
CA CYS A 144 -10.48 -18.82 -5.00
C CYS A 144 -11.58 -17.76 -4.82
N GLY A 145 -11.63 -16.74 -5.68
CA GLY A 145 -12.61 -15.67 -5.62
C GLY A 145 -12.15 -14.45 -4.81
N PHE A 146 -12.86 -13.36 -5.00
CA PHE A 146 -12.52 -12.03 -4.51
C PHE A 146 -12.43 -11.95 -2.98
N LEU A 147 -13.44 -12.46 -2.27
CA LEU A 147 -13.50 -12.35 -0.81
C LEU A 147 -12.32 -13.05 -0.13
N LEU A 148 -12.04 -14.31 -0.51
CA LEU A 148 -10.91 -15.04 0.06
C LEU A 148 -9.57 -14.36 -0.28
N ALA A 149 -9.42 -13.85 -1.50
CA ALA A 149 -8.20 -13.20 -1.93
C ALA A 149 -7.90 -11.93 -1.12
N ILE A 150 -8.90 -11.05 -0.95
CA ILE A 150 -8.76 -9.82 -0.16
C ILE A 150 -8.50 -10.15 1.31
N SER A 151 -9.30 -11.05 1.91
CA SER A 151 -9.15 -11.40 3.33
C SER A 151 -7.79 -12.02 3.64
N LEU A 152 -7.35 -13.00 2.84
CA LEU A 152 -6.08 -13.70 3.10
C LEU A 152 -4.87 -12.79 2.89
N VAL A 153 -4.83 -12.04 1.79
CA VAL A 153 -3.70 -11.13 1.52
C VAL A 153 -3.64 -10.00 2.56
N THR A 154 -4.79 -9.42 2.93
CA THR A 154 -4.85 -8.40 3.98
C THR A 154 -4.37 -8.95 5.32
N PHE A 155 -4.79 -10.16 5.68
CA PHE A 155 -4.35 -10.80 6.92
C PHE A 155 -2.82 -11.02 6.96
N ILE A 156 -2.23 -11.53 5.87
CA ILE A 156 -0.78 -11.70 5.78
C ILE A 156 -0.06 -10.34 5.86
N PHE A 157 -0.62 -9.30 5.23
CA PHE A 157 -0.07 -7.94 5.27
C PHE A 157 -0.09 -7.34 6.68
N ILE A 158 -1.16 -7.56 7.45
CA ILE A 158 -1.24 -7.22 8.88
C ILE A 158 -0.16 -7.95 9.67
N LEU A 159 -0.01 -9.27 9.45
CA LEU A 159 0.99 -10.06 10.16
C LEU A 159 2.43 -9.59 9.88
N GLU A 160 2.76 -9.21 8.65
CA GLU A 160 4.09 -8.66 8.34
C GLU A 160 4.38 -7.40 9.17
N HIS A 161 3.39 -6.52 9.34
CA HIS A 161 3.54 -5.30 10.15
C HIS A 161 3.64 -5.60 11.65
N VAL A 162 2.92 -6.60 12.14
CA VAL A 162 3.06 -7.06 13.54
C VAL A 162 4.45 -7.61 13.79
N VAL A 163 4.99 -8.44 12.88
CA VAL A 163 6.37 -8.93 12.94
C VAL A 163 7.38 -7.77 12.84
N GLY A 164 7.03 -6.71 12.10
CA GLY A 164 7.79 -5.46 12.03
C GLY A 164 7.73 -4.59 13.29
N GLY A 165 7.00 -4.99 14.34
CA GLY A 165 6.96 -4.31 15.64
C GLY A 165 5.70 -3.50 15.91
N MET A 166 4.72 -3.49 15.00
CA MET A 166 3.45 -2.82 15.22
C MET A 166 2.53 -3.64 16.16
N SER A 167 1.74 -2.99 17.01
CA SER A 167 0.69 -3.70 17.75
C SER A 167 -0.35 -4.27 16.79
N PHE A 168 -1.03 -5.36 17.18
CA PHE A 168 -2.06 -5.96 16.32
C PHE A 168 -3.16 -4.96 15.95
N TRP A 169 -3.60 -4.13 16.90
CA TRP A 169 -4.63 -3.12 16.66
C TRP A 169 -4.18 -2.03 15.69
N ALA A 170 -2.98 -1.50 15.88
CA ALA A 170 -2.41 -0.51 14.95
C ALA A 170 -2.20 -1.13 13.55
N ALA A 171 -1.79 -2.40 13.46
CA ALA A 171 -1.62 -3.10 12.19
C ALA A 171 -2.95 -3.36 11.49
N ALA A 172 -3.99 -3.74 12.23
CA ALA A 172 -5.32 -4.01 11.69
C ALA A 172 -6.02 -2.73 11.20
N ILE A 173 -5.98 -1.65 11.97
CA ILE A 173 -6.62 -0.38 11.60
C ILE A 173 -5.79 0.36 10.55
N GLY A 174 -4.47 0.40 10.72
CA GLY A 174 -3.55 1.08 9.81
C GLY A 174 -3.38 0.28 8.50
N PRO A 175 -2.26 -0.45 8.36
CA PRO A 175 -1.97 -1.29 7.20
C PRO A 175 -3.14 -2.20 6.76
N GLY A 176 -3.95 -2.73 7.68
CA GLY A 176 -5.07 -3.60 7.35
C GLY A 176 -6.16 -2.91 6.51
N LEU A 177 -6.61 -1.71 6.88
CA LEU A 177 -7.58 -0.96 6.07
C LEU A 177 -6.99 -0.50 4.73
N GLY A 178 -5.74 -0.02 4.74
CA GLY A 178 -5.01 0.23 3.50
C GLY A 178 -4.92 -1.04 2.64
N GLY A 179 -4.77 -2.19 3.29
CA GLY A 179 -4.65 -3.48 2.67
C GLY A 179 -5.88 -3.86 1.84
N ILE A 180 -7.05 -3.63 2.41
CA ILE A 180 -8.36 -3.78 1.76
C ILE A 180 -8.49 -2.78 0.60
N LEU A 181 -8.23 -1.49 0.84
CA LEU A 181 -8.34 -0.44 -0.17
C LEU A 181 -7.48 -0.74 -1.40
N PHE A 182 -6.18 -0.98 -1.19
CA PHE A 182 -5.23 -1.21 -2.27
C PHE A 182 -5.53 -2.53 -3.01
N GLY A 183 -6.02 -3.55 -2.29
CA GLY A 183 -6.48 -4.79 -2.91
C GLY A 183 -7.68 -4.59 -3.84
N ILE A 184 -8.70 -3.84 -3.41
CA ILE A 184 -9.87 -3.52 -4.24
C ILE A 184 -9.45 -2.74 -5.48
N LEU A 185 -8.60 -1.72 -5.32
CA LEU A 185 -8.08 -0.91 -6.41
C LEU A 185 -7.25 -1.73 -7.40
N ALA A 186 -6.42 -2.66 -6.93
CA ALA A 186 -5.64 -3.56 -7.78
C ALA A 186 -6.55 -4.37 -8.72
N ILE A 187 -7.57 -5.04 -8.15
CA ILE A 187 -8.50 -5.87 -8.90
C ILE A 187 -9.32 -5.03 -9.89
N LYS A 188 -9.87 -3.89 -9.45
CA LYS A 188 -10.73 -3.04 -10.29
C LYS A 188 -9.99 -2.39 -11.45
N THR A 189 -8.75 -1.99 -11.23
CA THR A 189 -7.92 -1.35 -12.26
C THR A 189 -7.08 -2.34 -13.07
N LYS A 190 -7.16 -3.64 -12.72
CA LYS A 190 -6.46 -4.77 -13.35
C LYS A 190 -4.95 -4.59 -13.38
N GLY A 191 -4.38 -4.04 -12.31
CA GLY A 191 -2.95 -3.84 -12.19
C GLY A 191 -2.53 -3.11 -10.92
N ILE A 192 -1.24 -3.15 -10.63
CA ILE A 192 -0.68 -2.57 -9.39
C ILE A 192 -0.36 -1.08 -9.48
N ALA A 193 -0.39 -0.47 -10.67
CA ALA A 193 0.00 0.93 -10.87
C ALA A 193 -0.90 1.92 -10.11
N TYR A 194 -2.21 1.68 -10.11
CA TYR A 194 -3.18 2.53 -9.42
C TYR A 194 -3.07 2.42 -7.89
N PRO A 195 -3.12 1.24 -7.26
CA PRO A 195 -2.93 1.14 -5.81
C PRO A 195 -1.55 1.64 -5.38
N MET A 196 -0.50 1.42 -6.17
CA MET A 196 0.84 1.97 -5.88
C MET A 196 0.86 3.49 -5.85
N GLY A 197 0.11 4.16 -6.76
CA GLY A 197 -0.04 5.61 -6.76
C GLY A 197 -0.76 6.12 -5.51
N VAL A 198 -1.92 5.54 -5.17
CA VAL A 198 -2.67 5.90 -3.96
C VAL A 198 -1.84 5.66 -2.70
N HIS A 199 -1.14 4.53 -2.63
CA HIS A 199 -0.33 4.16 -1.48
C HIS A 199 0.89 5.07 -1.29
N ALA A 200 1.61 5.39 -2.37
CA ALA A 200 2.71 6.35 -2.31
C ALA A 200 2.20 7.74 -1.89
N ALA A 201 1.06 8.18 -2.43
CA ALA A 201 0.45 9.45 -2.06
C ALA A 201 -0.02 9.50 -0.60
N TRP A 202 -0.58 8.40 -0.09
CA TRP A 202 -0.97 8.27 1.31
C TRP A 202 0.24 8.52 2.23
N ASN A 203 1.32 7.78 2.03
CA ASN A 203 2.51 7.91 2.88
C ASN A 203 3.21 9.26 2.71
N PHE A 204 3.37 9.73 1.47
CA PHE A 204 4.00 11.02 1.20
C PHE A 204 3.18 12.18 1.77
N GLY A 205 1.85 12.16 1.62
CA GLY A 205 0.97 13.18 2.19
C GLY A 205 0.99 13.19 3.72
N GLN A 206 0.97 12.02 4.36
CA GLN A 206 1.15 11.93 5.83
C GLN A 206 2.49 12.53 6.27
N TRP A 207 3.58 12.24 5.54
CA TRP A 207 4.89 12.83 5.82
C TRP A 207 4.88 14.34 5.64
N VAL A 208 4.36 14.86 4.51
CA VAL A 208 4.26 16.31 4.25
C VAL A 208 3.55 17.02 5.40
N MET A 209 2.49 16.41 5.94
CA MET A 209 1.62 16.97 6.96
C MET A 209 2.10 16.75 8.41
N GLY A 210 3.26 16.12 8.63
CA GLY A 210 3.79 15.88 9.97
C GLY A 210 3.05 14.78 10.75
N LEU A 211 2.35 13.88 10.05
CA LEU A 211 1.65 12.72 10.62
C LEU A 211 2.53 11.47 10.67
N LYS A 212 3.82 11.59 10.33
CA LYS A 212 4.83 10.54 10.43
C LYS A 212 5.86 10.89 11.51
N PRO A 213 6.56 9.89 12.09
CA PRO A 213 7.65 10.14 13.02
C PRO A 213 8.80 10.95 12.41
N GLU A 214 9.08 10.76 11.13
CA GLU A 214 10.10 11.52 10.42
C GLU A 214 9.64 12.97 10.19
N PRO A 215 10.49 13.99 10.44
CA PRO A 215 10.14 15.38 10.21
C PRO A 215 9.73 15.66 8.77
N GLY A 216 8.49 16.10 8.61
CA GLY A 216 7.87 16.51 7.35
C GLY A 216 8.19 17.93 6.92
N ILE A 217 7.50 18.38 5.87
CA ILE A 217 7.43 19.81 5.50
C ILE A 217 6.71 20.61 6.60
N VAL A 218 5.70 20.01 7.19
CA VAL A 218 5.02 20.51 8.39
C VAL A 218 5.50 19.70 9.60
N LEU A 219 5.92 20.40 10.65
CA LEU A 219 6.17 19.83 11.96
C LEU A 219 4.85 19.80 12.73
N GLY A 220 4.40 18.59 13.05
CA GLY A 220 3.33 18.36 14.01
C GLY A 220 3.85 18.44 15.44
N ARG A 221 3.24 19.27 16.28
CA ARG A 221 3.50 19.31 17.71
C ARG A 221 2.21 19.09 18.47
N ILE A 222 2.21 18.08 19.33
CA ILE A 222 1.10 17.82 20.23
C ILE A 222 1.19 18.79 21.41
N ALA A 223 0.08 19.44 21.74
CA ALA A 223 -0.01 20.28 22.92
C ALA A 223 0.12 19.42 24.19
N PRO A 224 0.85 19.87 25.22
CA PRO A 224 1.03 19.07 26.44
C PRO A 224 -0.32 18.66 27.05
N GLY A 225 -0.47 17.37 27.38
CA GLY A 225 -1.71 16.82 27.95
C GLY A 225 -2.81 16.56 26.93
N GLN A 226 -2.48 16.54 25.63
CA GLN A 226 -3.41 16.20 24.53
C GLN A 226 -2.95 14.98 23.73
N GLU A 227 -1.96 14.23 24.23
CA GLU A 227 -1.34 13.09 23.55
C GLU A 227 -2.38 12.01 23.22
N ASP A 228 -3.15 11.55 24.21
CA ASP A 228 -4.19 10.54 24.01
C ASP A 228 -5.29 11.02 23.06
N TRP A 229 -5.66 12.31 23.14
CA TRP A 229 -6.68 12.90 22.29
C TRP A 229 -6.22 12.97 20.82
N VAL A 230 -4.99 13.41 20.58
CA VAL A 230 -4.42 13.46 19.23
C VAL A 230 -4.22 12.05 18.67
N ASP A 231 -3.84 11.07 19.50
CA ASP A 231 -3.72 9.67 19.04
C ASP A 231 -5.09 9.10 18.63
N VAL A 232 -6.12 9.24 19.47
CA VAL A 232 -7.48 8.78 19.17
C VAL A 232 -8.04 9.46 17.92
N THR A 233 -7.90 10.78 17.80
CA THR A 233 -8.37 11.52 16.62
C THR A 233 -7.54 11.20 15.37
N GLY A 234 -6.24 10.90 15.53
CA GLY A 234 -5.35 10.42 14.47
C GLY A 234 -5.81 9.09 13.89
N TRP A 235 -6.09 8.09 14.74
CA TRP A 235 -6.62 6.79 14.33
C TRP A 235 -8.05 6.88 13.79
N THR A 236 -8.88 7.75 14.36
CA THR A 236 -10.24 8.00 13.87
C THR A 236 -10.20 8.62 12.47
N GLY A 237 -9.36 9.64 12.27
CA GLY A 237 -9.15 10.27 10.98
C GLY A 237 -8.59 9.31 9.95
N TYR A 238 -7.67 8.43 10.35
CA TYR A 238 -7.15 7.34 9.51
C TYR A 238 -8.28 6.42 9.04
N ALA A 239 -9.08 5.90 9.98
CA ALA A 239 -10.15 4.96 9.69
C ALA A 239 -11.24 5.57 8.79
N ILE A 240 -11.59 6.84 9.02
CA ILE A 240 -12.55 7.57 8.18
C ILE A 240 -11.98 7.77 6.76
N ALA A 241 -10.75 8.24 6.62
CA ALA A 241 -10.13 8.45 5.32
C ALA A 241 -10.05 7.14 4.52
N MET A 242 -9.60 6.05 5.15
CA MET A 242 -9.57 4.73 4.51
C MET A 242 -10.97 4.20 4.20
N GLY A 243 -11.94 4.38 5.09
CA GLY A 243 -13.34 3.99 4.86
C GLY A 243 -13.94 4.70 3.65
N ILE A 244 -13.71 6.00 3.51
CA ILE A 244 -14.09 6.79 2.32
C ILE A 244 -13.40 6.24 1.08
N GLY A 245 -12.09 6.00 1.15
CA GLY A 245 -11.32 5.42 0.04
C GLY A 245 -11.86 4.06 -0.39
N ILE A 246 -12.19 3.18 0.56
CA ILE A 246 -12.75 1.84 0.31
C ILE A 246 -14.13 1.98 -0.34
N ALA A 247 -15.01 2.82 0.20
CA ALA A 247 -16.33 3.07 -0.38
C ALA A 247 -16.21 3.60 -1.81
N ALA A 248 -15.35 4.60 -2.03
CA ALA A 248 -15.07 5.15 -3.36
C ALA A 248 -14.52 4.07 -4.31
N ALA A 249 -13.61 3.21 -3.85
CA ALA A 249 -13.09 2.11 -4.64
C ALA A 249 -14.19 1.09 -4.99
N ILE A 250 -15.07 0.74 -4.05
CA ILE A 250 -16.21 -0.17 -4.29
C ILE A 250 -17.20 0.44 -5.29
N LEU A 251 -17.47 1.74 -5.21
CA LEU A 251 -18.38 2.46 -6.11
C LEU A 251 -17.74 2.78 -7.47
N TYR A 252 -16.41 2.85 -7.55
CA TYR A 252 -15.70 3.14 -8.78
C TYR A 252 -15.99 2.09 -9.86
N GLN A 253 -16.59 2.52 -10.96
CA GLN A 253 -16.81 1.71 -12.14
C GLN A 253 -15.82 2.17 -13.22
N PRO A 254 -14.88 1.32 -13.66
CA PRO A 254 -14.04 1.67 -14.78
C PRO A 254 -14.92 1.85 -16.02
N ASN A 255 -14.81 3.00 -16.69
CA ASN A 255 -15.51 3.27 -17.95
C ASN A 255 -15.21 2.15 -18.96
N ASN A 256 -16.18 1.27 -19.19
CA ASN A 256 -16.09 0.20 -20.16
C ASN A 256 -17.37 0.22 -21.01
N PRO A 257 -17.35 0.82 -22.22
CA PRO A 257 -18.50 0.80 -23.11
C PRO A 257 -18.71 -0.64 -23.59
N GLY A 258 -19.63 -1.38 -22.97
CA GLY A 258 -20.08 -2.69 -23.47
C GLY A 258 -20.12 -3.88 -22.49
N ARG A 259 -19.97 -3.70 -21.17
CA ARG A 259 -20.17 -4.83 -20.23
C ARG A 259 -21.21 -4.52 -19.16
N SER A 260 -22.34 -5.23 -19.25
CA SER A 260 -23.38 -5.35 -18.22
C SER A 260 -22.80 -5.75 -16.87
N LEU A 261 -23.36 -5.16 -15.83
CA LEU A 261 -23.03 -5.25 -14.42
C LEU A 261 -23.14 -6.69 -13.91
N SER A 262 -22.00 -7.31 -13.56
CA SER A 262 -21.95 -8.36 -12.56
C SER A 262 -21.27 -7.79 -11.33
N PRO A 263 -21.87 -7.85 -10.13
CA PRO A 263 -21.22 -7.43 -8.91
C PRO A 263 -19.87 -8.13 -8.68
N LEU A 264 -18.95 -7.49 -7.92
CA LEU A 264 -17.62 -8.05 -7.60
C LEU A 264 -17.64 -9.44 -6.94
N TRP A 265 -18.81 -9.83 -6.42
CA TRP A 265 -19.06 -11.10 -5.73
C TRP A 265 -19.74 -12.17 -6.60
N GLU A 266 -20.14 -11.86 -7.83
CA GLU A 266 -20.57 -12.89 -8.78
C GLU A 266 -19.33 -13.63 -9.29
N GLY A 267 -18.97 -14.67 -8.54
CA GLY A 267 -17.95 -15.63 -8.90
C GLY A 267 -18.22 -16.21 -10.29
N SER A 268 -17.14 -16.46 -11.02
CA SER A 268 -17.11 -17.13 -12.30
C SER A 268 -17.69 -18.55 -12.21
N GLU A 269 -19.01 -18.67 -12.23
CA GLU A 269 -19.69 -19.83 -12.79
C GLU A 269 -19.75 -19.64 -14.31
N ARG A 270 -18.65 -19.94 -14.98
CA ARG A 270 -18.71 -20.43 -16.35
C ARG A 270 -17.79 -21.66 -16.44
N PRO A 271 -18.30 -22.78 -16.97
CA PRO A 271 -17.62 -24.07 -17.01
C PRO A 271 -16.30 -24.02 -17.78
#